data_AF-A0A9X0WM03-F1
#
_entry.id   AF-A0A9X0WM03-F1
#
_cell.length_a   1.000
_cell.length_b   1.000
_cell.length_c   1.000
_cell.angle_alpha   90.00
_cell.angle_beta   90.00
_cell.angle_gamma   90.00
#
_symmetry.space_group_name_H-M   'P 1'
#
loop_
_entity.id
_entity.type
_entity.pdbx_description
1 polymer ?
#
loop_
_entity_poly.entity_id
_entity_poly.type
_entity_poly.pdbx_seq_one_letter_code
_entity_poly.pdbx_strand_id
1 'polypeptide(L)' 'MSVPNQFMQGRWVRVYYGWRPNLPDEGDNHLIELALAGGASAIVTHNVRDLRGGELHLGQLRICTPAEILEDHP' A
#
# COMPACT_ATOMS: atom_id res chain seq x y z
N MET A 1 22.21 -20.76 17.22
CA MET A 1 21.47 -20.89 15.95
C MET A 1 20.01 -21.19 16.28
N SER A 2 19.11 -20.23 16.06
CA SER A 2 17.70 -20.51 15.78
C SER A 2 17.11 -19.24 15.17
N VAL A 3 16.96 -19.24 13.85
CA VAL A 3 16.24 -18.20 13.11
C VAL A 3 14.74 -18.46 13.32
N PRO A 4 13.95 -17.52 13.89
CA PRO A 4 12.53 -17.75 14.04
C PRO A 4 11.89 -17.75 12.65
N ASN A 5 11.29 -18.88 12.31
CA ASN A 5 10.55 -19.08 11.08
C ASN A 5 9.36 -18.11 11.06
N GLN A 6 9.50 -17.00 10.32
CA GLN A 6 8.43 -16.02 10.15
C GLN A 6 7.44 -16.59 9.13
N PHE A 7 6.54 -17.44 9.61
CA PHE A 7 5.42 -17.92 8.81
C PHE A 7 4.58 -16.71 8.37
N MET A 8 4.51 -16.44 7.07
CA MET A 8 3.59 -15.44 6.53
C MET A 8 2.16 -15.98 6.64
N GLN A 9 1.50 -15.66 7.76
CA GLN A 9 0.08 -15.93 7.93
C GLN A 9 -0.73 -14.77 7.33
N GLY A 10 -1.63 -15.10 6.39
CA GLY A 10 -2.65 -14.16 5.93
C GLY A 10 -3.69 -13.92 7.03
N ARG A 11 -3.96 -12.67 7.36
CA ARG A 11 -4.97 -12.28 8.35
C ARG A 11 -6.24 -11.80 7.64
N TRP A 12 -7.40 -12.19 8.15
CA TRP A 12 -8.68 -11.66 7.67
C TRP A 12 -8.81 -10.17 7.97
N VAL A 13 -9.23 -9.43 6.96
CA VAL A 13 -9.34 -7.96 7.00
C VAL A 13 -10.75 -7.54 6.64
N ARG A 14 -11.21 -6.45 7.26
CA ARG A 14 -12.56 -5.93 7.06
C ARG A 14 -12.57 -5.09 5.79
N VAL A 15 -13.36 -5.50 4.81
CA VAL A 15 -13.55 -4.76 3.55
C VAL A 15 -14.65 -3.72 3.74
N TYR A 16 -14.39 -2.47 3.39
CA TYR A 16 -15.34 -1.36 3.49
C TYR A 16 -15.92 -1.02 2.11
N TYR A 17 -17.15 -1.46 1.84
CA TYR A 17 -17.80 -1.34 0.52
C TYR A 17 -18.36 0.05 0.17
N GLY A 18 -17.93 1.12 0.84
CA GLY A 18 -18.44 2.49 0.64
C GLY A 18 -17.38 3.53 0.30
N TRP A 19 -16.12 3.11 0.15
CA TRP A 19 -15.00 3.98 -0.14
C TRP A 19 -14.37 3.56 -1.46
N ARG A 20 -14.23 4.50 -2.40
CA ARG A 20 -13.42 4.30 -3.60
C ARG A 20 -12.32 5.35 -3.66
N PRO A 21 -11.05 4.93 -3.78
CA PRO A 21 -10.01 5.85 -4.20
C PRO A 21 -10.37 6.39 -5.59
N ASN A 22 -10.06 7.66 -5.82
CA ASN A 22 -10.35 8.33 -7.09
C ASN A 22 -9.03 8.56 -7.84
N LEU A 23 -8.32 7.47 -8.15
CA LEU A 23 -7.13 7.57 -8.97
C LEU A 23 -7.50 7.90 -10.42
N PRO A 24 -6.58 8.56 -11.17
CA PRO A 24 -6.79 8.86 -12.58
C PRO A 24 -7.03 7.60 -13.44
N ASP A 25 -6.39 6.49 -13.10
CA ASP A 25 -6.65 5.18 -13.68
C ASP A 25 -7.55 4.37 -12.73
N GLU A 26 -8.81 4.14 -13.15
CA GLU A 26 -9.75 3.32 -12.37
C GLU A 26 -9.24 1.89 -12.16
N GLY A 27 -8.42 1.40 -13.09
CA GLY A 27 -7.77 0.11 -13.02
C GLY A 27 -6.84 -0.01 -11.82
N ASP A 28 -6.22 1.08 -11.34
CA ASP A 28 -5.23 1.05 -10.26
C ASP A 28 -5.85 1.20 -8.85
N ASN A 29 -7.15 1.52 -8.76
CA ASN A 29 -7.85 1.72 -7.48
C ASN A 29 -7.74 0.52 -6.54
N HIS A 30 -7.72 -0.69 -7.09
CA HIS A 30 -7.61 -1.92 -6.30
C HIS A 30 -6.28 -2.03 -5.54
N LEU A 31 -5.20 -1.38 -6.00
CA LEU A 31 -3.90 -1.38 -5.32
C LEU A 31 -4.00 -0.66 -3.97
N ILE A 32 -4.71 0.47 -3.96
CA ILE A 32 -4.96 1.25 -2.74
C ILE A 32 -5.90 0.49 -1.81
N GLU A 33 -6.98 -0.09 -2.35
CA GLU A 33 -7.92 -0.90 -1.56
C GLU A 33 -7.22 -2.09 -0.90
N LEU A 34 -6.38 -2.80 -1.65
CA LEU A 34 -5.59 -3.94 -1.15
C LEU A 34 -4.63 -3.49 -0.04
N ALA A 35 -3.91 -2.39 -0.25
CA ALA A 35 -2.94 -1.89 0.73
C ALA A 35 -3.63 -1.49 2.04
N LEU A 36 -4.75 -0.79 1.98
CA LEU A 36 -5.51 -0.41 3.18
C LEU A 36 -6.17 -1.59 3.86
N ALA A 37 -6.81 -2.48 3.10
CA ALA A 37 -7.41 -3.69 3.63
C ALA A 37 -6.33 -4.54 4.32
N GLY A 38 -5.19 -4.73 3.67
CA GLY A 38 -4.04 -5.49 4.21
C GLY A 38 -3.31 -4.81 5.37
N GLY A 39 -3.62 -3.54 5.69
CA GLY A 39 -2.90 -2.78 6.71
C GLY A 39 -1.44 -2.52 6.34
N ALA A 40 -1.14 -2.39 5.05
CA ALA A 40 0.19 -2.09 4.56
C ALA A 40 0.63 -0.69 4.99
N SER A 41 1.90 -0.54 5.34
CA SER A 41 2.50 0.77 5.67
C SER A 41 2.93 1.54 4.41
N ALA A 42 3.20 0.85 3.30
CA ALA A 42 3.61 1.48 2.06
C ALA A 42 3.21 0.70 0.80
N ILE A 43 3.00 1.42 -0.31
CA ILE A 43 3.03 0.90 -1.68
C ILE A 43 4.35 1.34 -2.32
N VAL A 44 5.13 0.37 -2.78
CA VAL A 44 6.40 0.61 -3.46
C VAL A 44 6.19 0.51 -4.97
N THR A 45 6.40 1.60 -5.71
CA THR A 45 6.16 1.68 -7.15
C THR A 45 7.03 2.72 -7.83
N HIS A 46 7.35 2.53 -9.11
CA HIS A 46 7.96 3.59 -9.93
C HIS A 46 6.92 4.61 -10.43
N ASN A 47 5.64 4.24 -10.46
CA ASN A 47 4.54 5.07 -11.00
C ASN A 47 3.88 5.92 -9.91
N VAL A 48 4.70 6.57 -9.07
CA VAL A 48 4.23 7.30 -7.88
C VAL A 48 3.19 8.37 -8.22
N ARG A 49 3.36 9.06 -9.36
CA ARG A 49 2.46 10.12 -9.81
C ARG A 49 1.03 9.63 -10.04
N ASP A 50 0.88 8.39 -10.51
CA ASP A 50 -0.41 7.82 -10.91
C ASP A 50 -1.21 7.38 -9.67
N LEU A 51 -0.51 7.11 -8.56
CA LEU A 51 -1.08 6.71 -7.27
C LEU A 51 -1.25 7.88 -6.27
N ARG A 52 -0.69 9.07 -6.56
CA ARG A 52 -0.77 10.28 -5.71
C ARG A 52 -1.90 11.25 -6.11
N GLY A 53 -2.84 10.85 -6.97
CA GLY A 53 -3.87 11.75 -7.49
C GLY A 53 -4.89 12.24 -6.44
N GLY A 54 -5.31 13.50 -6.53
CA GLY A 54 -6.52 14.05 -5.89
C GLY A 54 -6.47 14.34 -4.37
N GLU A 55 -7.65 14.45 -3.75
CA GLU A 55 -7.89 14.61 -2.29
C GLU A 55 -7.72 13.29 -1.51
N LEU A 56 -6.90 12.37 -2.01
CA LEU A 56 -6.76 11.02 -1.45
C LEU A 56 -6.05 11.07 -0.09
N HIS A 57 -6.85 11.08 0.97
CA HIS A 57 -6.37 10.91 2.35
C HIS A 57 -6.03 9.43 2.60
N LEU A 58 -4.82 9.04 2.22
CA LEU A 58 -4.27 7.69 2.42
C LEU A 58 -3.88 7.40 3.88
N GLY A 59 -4.07 8.36 4.79
CA GLY A 59 -3.75 8.22 6.20
C GLY A 59 -2.26 7.93 6.41
N GLN A 60 -1.96 6.74 6.94
CA GLN A 60 -0.59 6.28 7.22
C GLN A 60 0.06 5.56 6.02
N LEU A 61 -0.68 5.31 4.95
CA LEU A 61 -0.19 4.56 3.80
C LEU A 61 0.72 5.46 2.94
N ARG A 62 2.02 5.12 2.91
CA ARG A 62 3.02 5.83 2.12
C ARG A 62 3.06 5.31 0.68
N ILE A 63 3.23 6.19 -0.30
CA ILE A 63 3.59 5.81 -1.68
C ILE A 63 5.02 6.28 -1.93
N CYS A 64 5.90 5.33 -2.22
CA CYS A 64 7.32 5.59 -2.43
C CYS A 64 7.89 4.74 -3.57
N THR A 65 9.05 5.16 -4.07
CA THR A 65 9.85 4.40 -5.02
C THR A 65 10.66 3.32 -4.32
N PRO A 66 11.15 2.30 -5.06
CA PRO A 66 12.08 1.32 -4.50
C PRO A 66 13.37 1.95 -3.95
N ALA A 67 13.87 3.02 -4.56
CA ALA A 67 15.07 3.70 -4.07
C ALA A 67 14.81 4.36 -2.71
N GLU A 68 13.70 5.09 -2.58
CA GLU A 68 13.32 5.77 -1.33
C GLU A 68 13.16 4.81 -0.14
N ILE A 69 12.64 3.60 -0.36
CA ILE A 69 12.45 2.63 0.75
C ILE A 69 13.75 1.92 1.14
N LEU A 70 14.69 1.76 0.20
CA LEU A 70 16.01 1.18 0.47
C LEU A 70 16.94 2.17 1.20
N GLU A 71 16.76 3.48 0.97
CA GLU A 71 17.51 4.50 1.71
C GLU A 71 17.03 4.65 3.17
N ASP A 72 15.73 4.47 3.43
CA ASP A 72 15.16 4.57 4.78
C ASP A 72 15.44 3.34 5.68
N HIS A 73 15.84 2.20 5.10
CA HIS A 73 16.17 0.97 5.82
C HIS A 73 17.45 0.31 5.26
N PRO A 74 18.66 0.69 5.75
CA PRO A 74 19.89 -0.02 5.43
C PRO A 74 19.97 -1.43 6.03
#